data_AF-A0A924U1S2-F1
#
_entry.id   AF-A0A924U1S2-F1
#
_cell.length_a   1.000
_cell.length_b   1.000
_cell.length_c   1.000
_cell.angle_alpha   90.00
_cell.angle_beta   90.00
_cell.angle_gamma   90.00
#
_symmetry.space_group_name_H-M   'P 1'
#
loop_
_entity.id
_entity.type
_entity.pdbx_description
1 polymer ?
#
loop_
_entity_poly.entity_id
_entity_poly.type
_entity_poly.pdbx_seq_one_letter_code
_entity_poly.pdbx_strand_id
1 'polypeptide(L)'
;MPQPGGSYGSALALGSADVTLLALTNAQRTLANGGLFTPAALPGRPAQRSTLSQAAAAAVFLVTDILADNTARARVVGLNSLLATRGFAAMKTGTSKNRRDN
;
A
#
# COMPACT_ATOMS: atom_id res chain seq x y z
N MET A 1 -1.22 14.00 14.22
CA MET A 1 -0.97 12.62 14.71
C MET A 1 -2.03 11.71 14.12
N PRO A 2 -1.71 10.46 13.72
CA PRO A 2 -2.71 9.54 13.18
C PRO A 2 -3.76 9.25 14.26
N GLN A 3 -5.05 9.34 13.93
CA GLN A 3 -6.11 8.92 14.84
C GLN A 3 -6.35 7.40 14.72
N PRO A 4 -6.80 6.71 15.78
CA PRO A 4 -7.17 5.31 15.69
C PRO A 4 -8.29 5.10 14.64
N GLY A 5 -8.29 3.95 13.96
CA GLY A 5 -9.18 3.67 12.83
C GLY A 5 -10.69 3.82 13.13
N GLY A 6 -11.09 3.71 14.42
CA GLY A 6 -12.47 3.91 14.86
C GLY A 6 -12.99 5.35 14.71
N SER A 7 -12.12 6.37 14.64
CA SER A 7 -12.54 7.78 14.54
C SER A 7 -12.95 8.22 13.14
N TYR A 8 -12.66 7.42 12.10
CA TYR A 8 -12.85 7.82 10.70
C TYR A 8 -14.15 7.31 10.06
N GLY A 9 -14.88 6.41 10.75
CA GLY A 9 -16.11 5.79 10.23
C GLY A 9 -15.91 5.06 8.89
N SER A 10 -17.00 4.78 8.18
CA SER A 10 -16.96 4.05 6.89
C SER A 10 -16.17 4.76 5.79
N ALA A 11 -15.97 6.09 5.91
CA ALA A 11 -15.19 6.88 4.97
C ALA A 11 -13.69 6.52 4.97
N LEU A 12 -13.20 5.81 6.00
CA LEU A 12 -11.81 5.35 6.08
C LEU A 12 -11.42 4.48 4.88
N ALA A 13 -12.34 3.63 4.41
CA ALA A 13 -12.12 2.77 3.25
C ALA A 13 -11.88 3.56 1.95
N LEU A 14 -12.29 4.84 1.91
CA LEU A 14 -12.08 5.77 0.80
C LEU A 14 -10.88 6.70 1.01
N GLY A 15 -10.09 6.53 2.08
CA GLY A 15 -8.86 7.29 2.32
C GLY A 15 -9.08 8.61 3.08
N SER A 16 -10.04 8.68 4.01
CA SER A 16 -10.26 9.86 4.86
C SER A 16 -9.19 10.06 5.96
N ALA A 17 -8.26 9.12 6.12
CA ALA A 17 -7.18 9.22 7.10
C ALA A 17 -5.89 9.77 6.50
N ASP A 18 -5.36 10.81 7.14
CA ASP A 18 -4.04 11.34 6.83
C ASP A 18 -2.95 10.37 7.31
N VAL A 19 -2.03 10.04 6.39
CA VAL A 19 -0.87 9.18 6.66
C VAL A 19 0.38 9.80 6.07
N THR A 20 1.52 9.58 6.74
CA THR A 20 2.81 9.99 6.18
C THR A 20 3.20 9.06 5.04
N LEU A 21 4.00 9.56 4.09
CA LEU A 21 4.52 8.74 3.00
C LEU A 21 5.32 7.54 3.54
N LEU A 22 6.08 7.72 4.61
CA LEU A 22 6.83 6.63 5.26
C LEU A 22 5.89 5.52 5.76
N ALA A 23 4.77 5.88 6.38
CA ALA A 23 3.79 4.91 6.86
C ALA A 23 3.12 4.16 5.70
N LEU A 24 2.71 4.89 4.65
CA LEU A 24 2.09 4.31 3.46
C LEU A 24 3.04 3.35 2.73
N THR A 25 4.29 3.75 2.50
CA THR A 25 5.32 2.92 1.87
C THR A 25 5.61 1.67 2.71
N ASN A 26 5.65 1.79 4.04
CA ASN A 26 5.88 0.61 4.88
C ASN A 26 4.67 -0.34 4.90
N ALA A 27 3.44 0.17 4.73
CA ALA A 27 2.26 -0.65 4.53
C ALA A 27 2.32 -1.42 3.18
N GLN A 28 2.73 -0.76 2.10
CA GLN A 28 2.97 -1.44 0.80
C GLN A 28 4.08 -2.49 0.91
N ARG A 29 5.16 -2.19 1.63
CA ARG A 29 6.23 -3.15 1.95
C ARG A 29 5.71 -4.35 2.75
N THR A 30 4.74 -4.15 3.63
CA THR A 30 4.10 -5.24 4.38
C THR A 30 3.35 -6.20 3.45
N LEU A 31 2.64 -5.68 2.44
CA LEU A 31 2.03 -6.52 1.41
C LEU A 31 3.10 -7.25 0.58
N ALA A 32 4.17 -6.56 0.18
CA ALA A 32 5.28 -7.18 -0.54
C ALA A 32 6.00 -8.29 0.28
N ASN A 33 5.95 -8.20 1.61
CA ASN A 33 6.50 -9.21 2.53
C ASN A 33 5.46 -10.25 2.98
N GLY A 34 4.38 -10.48 2.21
CA GLY A 34 3.40 -11.52 2.51
C GLY A 34 2.56 -11.25 3.76
N GLY A 35 2.40 -9.98 4.16
CA GLY A 35 1.64 -9.57 5.35
C GLY A 35 2.49 -9.39 6.61
N LEU A 36 3.81 -9.57 6.50
CA LEU A 36 4.74 -9.38 7.61
C LEU A 36 5.19 -7.92 7.70
N PHE A 37 4.72 -7.23 8.73
CA PHE A 37 5.15 -5.88 9.04
C PHE A 37 6.48 -5.90 9.78
N THR A 38 7.37 -5.01 9.37
CA THR A 38 8.58 -4.68 10.14
C THR A 38 8.74 -3.15 10.17
N PRO A 39 9.27 -2.57 11.27
CA PRO A 39 9.59 -1.14 11.31
C PRO A 39 10.48 -0.72 10.14
N ALA A 40 10.26 0.48 9.63
CA ALA A 40 11.12 1.04 8.59
C ALA A 40 12.53 1.26 9.15
N ALA A 41 13.54 0.71 8.46
CA ALA A 41 14.95 0.97 8.78
C ALA A 41 15.39 2.23 8.03
N LEU A 42 15.82 3.25 8.78
CA LEU A 42 16.32 4.51 8.23
C LEU A 42 17.82 4.64 8.52
N PRO A 43 18.61 5.20 7.59
CA PRO A 43 20.03 5.47 7.82
C PRO A 43 20.25 6.28 9.10
N GLY A 44 21.26 5.91 9.89
CA GLY A 44 21.59 6.60 11.14
C GLY A 44 20.63 6.32 12.32
N ARG A 45 19.64 5.42 12.16
CA ARG A 45 18.76 4.98 13.24
C ARG A 45 18.93 3.48 13.49
N PRO A 46 19.07 3.02 14.75
CA PRO A 46 19.15 1.59 15.03
C PRO A 46 17.89 0.89 14.52
N ALA A 47 18.08 -0.19 13.74
CA ALA A 47 16.99 -0.94 13.17
C ALA A 47 16.26 -1.72 14.29
N GLN A 48 14.97 -1.44 14.48
CA GLN A 48 14.14 -2.22 15.38
C GLN A 48 13.67 -3.50 14.66
N ARG A 49 14.13 -4.66 15.15
CA ARG A 49 13.74 -5.97 14.61
C ARG A 49 12.55 -6.54 15.36
N SER A 50 11.36 -6.02 15.05
CA SER A 50 10.10 -6.62 15.50
C SER A 50 9.26 -6.95 14.27
N THR A 51 9.04 -8.24 14.01
CA THR A 51 8.16 -8.70 12.93
C THR A 51 6.77 -8.97 13.49
N LEU A 52 5.75 -8.38 12.86
CA LEU A 52 4.35 -8.57 13.24
C LEU A 52 3.58 -9.16 12.05
N SER A 53 2.78 -10.20 12.29
CA SER A 53 1.88 -10.76 11.29
C SER A 53 0.61 -9.92 11.21
N GLN A 54 0.53 -9.02 10.22
CA GLN A 54 -0.63 -8.13 10.03
C GLN A 54 -1.75 -8.77 9.22
N ALA A 55 -1.41 -9.69 8.31
CA ALA A 55 -2.37 -10.38 7.46
C ALA A 55 -1.85 -11.77 7.08
N ALA A 56 -2.77 -12.69 6.80
CA ALA A 56 -2.41 -14.03 6.33
C ALA A 56 -1.80 -13.97 4.92
N ALA A 57 -0.70 -14.71 4.71
CA ALA A 57 0.02 -14.73 3.44
C ALA A 57 -0.87 -15.08 2.24
N ALA A 58 -1.83 -16.00 2.41
CA ALA A 58 -2.77 -16.37 1.35
C ALA A 58 -3.70 -15.20 0.95
N ALA A 59 -4.16 -14.40 1.91
CA ALA A 59 -4.97 -13.22 1.61
C ALA A 59 -4.15 -12.14 0.90
N VAL A 60 -2.91 -11.92 1.36
CA VAL A 60 -1.98 -10.97 0.73
C VAL A 60 -1.65 -11.39 -0.70
N PHE A 61 -1.43 -12.68 -0.94
CA PHE A 61 -1.22 -13.21 -2.29
C PHE A 61 -2.36 -12.84 -3.24
N LEU A 62 -3.61 -13.04 -2.84
CA LEU A 62 -4.77 -12.69 -3.68
C LEU A 62 -4.85 -11.19 -3.96
N VAL A 63 -4.60 -10.35 -2.96
CA VAL A 63 -4.57 -8.88 -3.16
C VAL A 63 -3.46 -8.50 -4.13
N THR A 64 -2.27 -9.05 -3.94
CA THR A 64 -1.09 -8.79 -4.77
C THR A 64 -1.30 -9.24 -6.21
N ASP A 65 -1.96 -10.38 -6.43
CA ASP A 65 -2.33 -10.88 -7.77
C ASP A 65 -3.30 -9.93 -8.49
N ILE A 66 -4.37 -9.51 -7.81
CA ILE A 66 -5.33 -8.52 -8.33
C ILE A 66 -4.63 -7.21 -8.71
N LEU A 67 -3.69 -6.74 -7.87
CA LEU A 67 -2.96 -5.50 -8.11
C LEU A 67 -1.90 -5.63 -9.21
N ALA A 68 -1.46 -6.84 -9.54
CA ALA A 68 -0.49 -7.10 -10.61
C ALA A 68 -1.15 -7.19 -11.99
N ASP A 69 -2.41 -7.61 -12.06
CA ASP A 69 -3.17 -7.73 -13.30
C ASP A 69 -3.21 -6.39 -14.09
N ASN A 70 -2.54 -6.37 -15.24
CA ASN A 70 -2.48 -5.18 -16.10
C ASN A 70 -3.85 -4.84 -16.72
N THR A 71 -4.67 -5.87 -17.01
CA THR A 71 -6.01 -5.67 -17.57
C THR A 71 -6.94 -5.03 -16.55
N ALA A 72 -6.87 -5.46 -15.28
CA ALA A 72 -7.62 -4.85 -14.19
C ALA A 72 -7.22 -3.39 -13.95
N ARG A 73 -5.92 -3.06 -14.11
CA ARG A 73 -5.40 -1.70 -13.94
C ARG A 73 -5.66 -0.76 -15.12
N ALA A 74 -5.94 -1.31 -16.31
CA ALA A 74 -6.04 -0.58 -17.57
C ALA A 74 -6.98 0.63 -17.52
N ARG A 75 -8.09 0.54 -16.77
CA ARG A 75 -9.08 1.62 -16.64
C ARG A 75 -8.50 2.88 -16.00
N VAL A 76 -7.47 2.75 -15.15
CA VAL A 76 -6.91 3.86 -14.39
C VAL A 76 -5.62 4.39 -15.02
N VAL A 77 -4.77 3.50 -15.52
CA VAL A 77 -3.42 3.88 -15.99
C VAL A 77 -3.16 3.59 -17.47
N GLY A 78 -4.10 2.93 -18.17
CA GLY A 78 -3.94 2.49 -19.55
C GLY A 78 -3.15 1.18 -19.68
N LEU A 79 -3.38 0.44 -20.78
CA LEU A 79 -2.70 -0.84 -21.05
C LEU A 79 -1.20 -0.68 -21.40
N ASN A 80 -0.86 0.43 -22.07
CA ASN A 80 0.51 0.74 -22.53
C ASN A 80 1.19 1.79 -21.63
N SER A 81 0.87 1.77 -20.34
CA SER A 81 1.47 2.67 -19.35
C SER A 81 2.93 2.32 -19.08
N LEU A 82 3.71 3.28 -18.55
CA LEU A 82 5.04 2.99 -17.97
C LEU A 82 4.97 1.98 -16.80
N LEU A 83 3.78 1.78 -16.24
CA LEU A 83 3.48 0.84 -15.17
C LEU A 83 3.12 -0.58 -15.68
N ALA A 84 3.05 -0.75 -17.01
CA ALA A 84 3.05 -2.06 -17.66
C ALA A 84 4.51 -2.53 -17.80
N THR A 85 5.09 -2.92 -16.66
CA THR A 85 6.50 -3.31 -16.56
C THR A 85 6.76 -4.65 -17.23
N ARG A 86 8.02 -4.87 -17.66
CA ARG A 86 8.45 -6.17 -18.22
C ARG A 86 8.50 -7.30 -17.19
N GLY A 87 8.61 -6.95 -15.91
CA GLY A 87 8.59 -7.87 -14.79
C GLY A 87 7.33 -7.70 -13.93
N PHE A 88 7.25 -8.49 -12.86
CA PHE A 88 6.19 -8.39 -11.88
C PHE A 88 6.13 -7.00 -11.25
N ALA A 89 4.95 -6.38 -11.28
CA ALA A 89 4.66 -5.16 -10.54
C ALA A 89 3.20 -5.17 -10.09
N ALA A 90 2.99 -5.03 -8.78
CA ALA A 90 1.69 -4.78 -8.19
C ALA A 90 1.61 -3.32 -7.75
N MET A 91 0.52 -2.63 -8.09
CA MET A 91 0.37 -1.21 -7.74
C MET A 91 -1.08 -0.84 -7.46
N LYS A 92 -1.24 0.23 -6.69
CA LYS A 92 -2.52 0.89 -6.46
C LYS A 92 -2.34 2.39 -6.60
N THR A 93 -3.30 3.06 -7.23
CA THR A 93 -3.36 4.52 -7.27
C THR A 93 -4.20 5.07 -6.10
N GLY A 94 -3.86 6.27 -5.63
CA GLY A 94 -4.69 7.08 -4.74
C GLY A 94 -5.05 8.39 -5.43
N THR A 95 -6.23 8.94 -5.16
CA THR A 95 -6.59 10.28 -5.63
C THR A 95 -7.47 10.91 -4.57
N SER A 96 -6.98 11.97 -3.92
CA SER A 96 -7.79 12.68 -2.94
C SER A 96 -8.81 13.59 -3.63
N LYS A 97 -9.90 13.92 -2.93
CA LYS A 97 -10.90 14.87 -3.43
C LYS A 97 -10.22 16.22 -3.71
N ASN A 98 -10.48 16.79 -4.88
CA ASN A 98 -9.83 18.00 -5.39
C ASN A 98 -8.32 17.85 -5.72
N ARG A 99 -7.82 16.63 -5.95
CA ARG A 99 -6.42 16.32 -6.32
C ARG A 99 -5.37 16.99 -5.41
N ARG A 100 -5.63 17.08 -4.11
CA ARG A 100 -4.66 17.65 -3.17
C ARG A 100 -3.43 16.75 -2.99
N ASP A 101 -3.62 15.45 -3.19
CA ASP A 101 -2.61 14.41 -3.00
C ASP A 101 -2.73 13.40 -4.15
N ASN A 102 -1.60 13.09 -4.79
CA ASN A 102 -1.45 12.11 -5.86
C ASN A 102 -0.16 11.31 -5.71
#